data_AF-A0A956HP45-F1
#
_entry.id   AF-A0A956HP45-F1
#
_cell.length_a   1.000
_cell.length_b   1.000
_cell.length_c   1.000
_cell.angle_alpha   90.00
_cell.angle_beta   90.00
_cell.angle_gamma   90.00
#
_symmetry.space_group_name_H-M   'P 1'
#
loop_
_entity.id
_entity.type
_entity.pdbx_description
1 polymer ?
#
loop_
_entity_poly.entity_id
_entity_poly.type
_entity_poly.pdbx_seq_one_letter_code
_entity_poly.pdbx_strand_id
1 'polypeptide(L)'
;RCVIRSCAVNNDGASNGLTAPNPVAQHAVLRRAYQRAGVAPARVHYVEAHGTGTPLGDPVELQGLRLAFDSLYRARGLTPPARPHCGLGSIKSNIGHAETAAGVAGLIKVVLGLRERALYRSLHADQPSELLELDGSPFYLLDRSRAWPAPRVDGELAPRRAAVSSFGAGGANAHVVVEEYVAPDGWRDGPRARAVPRPGTPRAIVLSAKREAALARVAEDLLAQLDRRAPPLRDLAASLQLAREAWAHRAAFLAADLDELRELLTRLVASEADARIVRGDARAGRETLDALYADDQVREAMLGLVERGKPAALLELWVRGLAVDWRRLGAGERARVELPPYPLAQAHYWVGARPAAQVSAAPRPTPTEDPALGHPLLQARLSDAPPRYGLTLTGREPFLRDHVVAGRMTLPGTVSIELARAAIEHATQGAVHISLEDHRWLRPVIVEATPVQLRTTLRPISPARMDYTVELERPGGEAIVHARGHALLTAGPAPASVLDLPALARATTASARGRGASHSTMSMWWFKASATDSSATTRPCERMTTRSQSASTSARMCDEKISVWAPPSPRSIARISCTWLGSRPTVGSSRTTSGGAPSSASAMPTRCR
;
A
#
# COMPACT_ATOMS: atom_id res chain seq x y z
N ARG A 1 -14.39 25.73 -7.69
CA ARG A 1 -13.88 26.26 -8.98
C ARG A 1 -12.61 27.03 -8.69
N CYS A 2 -11.63 27.01 -9.57
CA CYS A 2 -10.35 27.70 -9.38
C CYS A 2 -9.78 28.18 -10.72
N VAL A 3 -8.76 29.01 -10.65
CA VAL A 3 -7.98 29.54 -11.77
C VAL A 3 -6.53 29.12 -11.59
N ILE A 4 -5.92 28.52 -12.61
CA ILE A 4 -4.46 28.36 -12.64
C ILE A 4 -3.86 29.71 -13.04
N ARG A 5 -3.23 30.41 -12.10
CA ARG A 5 -2.63 31.73 -12.33
C ARG A 5 -1.32 31.63 -13.10
N SER A 6 -0.58 30.54 -12.90
CA SER A 6 0.66 30.28 -13.61
C SER A 6 1.10 28.83 -13.46
N CYS A 7 1.88 28.35 -14.43
CA CYS A 7 2.72 27.16 -14.30
C CYS A 7 4.17 27.50 -14.69
N ALA A 8 5.11 26.80 -14.07
CA ALA A 8 6.51 26.81 -14.45
C ALA A 8 7.10 25.40 -14.37
N VAL A 9 8.05 25.13 -15.26
CA VAL A 9 8.84 23.90 -15.27
C VAL A 9 10.32 24.22 -15.49
N ASN A 10 11.21 23.40 -14.96
CA ASN A 10 12.64 23.38 -15.27
C ASN A 10 13.24 21.99 -15.00
N ASN A 11 14.58 21.89 -15.00
CA ASN A 11 15.30 20.69 -14.64
C ASN A 11 16.42 21.00 -13.63
N ASP A 12 16.76 20.02 -12.79
CA ASP A 12 17.83 20.11 -11.79
C ASP A 12 19.23 20.32 -12.40
N GLY A 13 19.43 19.92 -13.66
CA GLY A 13 20.71 20.02 -14.34
C GLY A 13 21.77 19.15 -13.66
N ALA A 14 23.00 19.64 -13.57
CA ALA A 14 24.06 18.95 -12.84
C ALA A 14 23.79 19.03 -11.32
N SER A 15 23.67 17.88 -10.66
CA SER A 15 23.49 17.74 -9.21
C SER A 15 24.39 16.62 -8.66
N ASN A 16 24.30 16.35 -7.35
CA ASN A 16 25.13 15.34 -6.65
C ASN A 16 24.81 13.88 -7.01
N GLY A 17 23.93 13.65 -7.99
CA GLY A 17 23.57 12.34 -8.50
C GLY A 17 22.29 12.43 -9.34
N LEU A 18 22.05 11.45 -10.21
CA LEU A 18 20.90 11.47 -11.14
C LEU A 18 19.55 11.72 -10.44
N THR A 19 19.40 11.22 -9.21
CA THR A 19 18.18 11.32 -8.41
C THR A 19 18.27 12.32 -7.26
N ALA A 20 19.40 13.04 -7.14
CA ALA A 20 19.60 14.01 -6.07
C ALA A 20 18.90 15.34 -6.45
N PRO A 21 17.94 15.82 -5.65
CA PRO A 21 17.24 17.06 -5.94
C PRO A 21 18.17 18.28 -5.84
N ASN A 22 17.92 19.31 -6.65
CA ASN A 22 18.70 20.55 -6.63
C ASN A 22 17.89 21.73 -6.04
N PRO A 23 18.23 22.22 -4.81
CA PRO A 23 17.48 23.31 -4.18
C PRO A 23 17.50 24.61 -4.98
N VAL A 24 18.57 24.87 -5.75
CA VAL A 24 18.68 26.07 -6.59
C VAL A 24 17.73 25.99 -7.79
N ALA A 25 17.60 24.81 -8.39
CA ALA A 25 16.67 24.58 -9.49
C ALA A 25 15.21 24.64 -8.99
N GLN A 26 14.91 24.04 -7.84
CA GLN A 26 13.59 24.14 -7.22
C GLN A 26 13.24 25.59 -6.88
N HIS A 27 14.16 26.34 -6.27
CA HIS A 27 14.04 27.77 -6.05
C HIS A 27 13.70 28.53 -7.34
N ALA A 28 14.41 28.25 -8.44
CA ALA A 28 14.22 28.94 -9.71
C ALA A 28 12.83 28.69 -10.34
N VAL A 29 12.32 27.44 -10.30
CA VAL A 29 10.98 27.13 -10.82
C VAL A 29 9.88 27.76 -9.95
N LEU A 30 10.04 27.72 -8.62
CA LEU A 30 9.13 28.35 -7.67
C LEU A 30 9.05 29.87 -7.91
N ARG A 31 10.20 30.55 -7.93
CA ARG A 31 10.28 32.00 -8.18
C ARG A 31 9.64 32.38 -9.52
N ARG A 32 9.91 31.61 -10.57
CA ARG A 32 9.34 31.84 -11.92
C ARG A 32 7.82 31.72 -11.93
N ALA A 33 7.25 30.73 -11.25
CA ALA A 33 5.80 30.56 -11.16
C ALA A 33 5.16 31.75 -10.43
N TYR A 34 5.63 32.11 -9.22
CA TYR A 34 5.05 33.22 -8.47
C TYR A 34 5.19 34.59 -9.18
N GLN A 35 6.30 34.83 -9.87
CA GLN A 35 6.47 36.04 -10.68
C GLN A 35 5.46 36.09 -11.82
N ARG A 36 5.29 34.99 -12.58
CA ARG A 36 4.29 34.89 -13.66
C ARG A 36 2.86 35.05 -13.15
N ALA A 37 2.55 34.52 -11.96
CA ALA A 37 1.23 34.66 -11.36
C ALA A 37 0.90 36.10 -10.94
N GLY A 38 1.92 36.97 -10.77
CA GLY A 38 1.77 38.30 -10.18
C GLY A 38 1.45 38.29 -8.68
N VAL A 39 1.48 37.12 -8.03
CA VAL A 39 1.06 36.94 -6.63
C VAL A 39 2.21 37.22 -5.67
N ALA A 40 1.96 38.03 -4.63
CA ALA A 40 2.93 38.26 -3.57
C ALA A 40 2.99 37.03 -2.62
N PRO A 41 4.16 36.67 -2.05
CA PRO A 41 4.28 35.45 -1.23
C PRO A 41 3.37 35.46 0.02
N ALA A 42 3.13 36.63 0.61
CA ALA A 42 2.19 36.80 1.74
C ALA A 42 0.74 36.46 1.40
N ARG A 43 0.41 36.36 0.10
CA ARG A 43 -0.93 36.02 -0.40
C ARG A 43 -1.10 34.53 -0.70
N VAL A 44 -0.07 33.72 -0.48
CA VAL A 44 -0.12 32.26 -0.67
C VAL A 44 -0.33 31.64 0.70
N HIS A 45 -1.43 30.91 0.88
CA HIS A 45 -1.83 30.40 2.19
C HIS A 45 -1.61 28.89 2.32
N TYR A 46 -1.35 28.21 1.22
CA TYR A 46 -1.15 26.77 1.21
C TYR A 46 -0.19 26.33 0.10
N VAL A 47 0.76 25.46 0.44
CA VAL A 47 1.58 24.74 -0.53
C VAL A 47 1.33 23.25 -0.35
N GLU A 48 0.78 22.65 -1.41
CA GLU A 48 0.79 21.21 -1.62
C GLU A 48 2.20 20.84 -2.12
N ALA A 49 3.04 20.41 -1.18
CA ALA A 49 4.41 20.02 -1.45
C ALA A 49 4.48 18.74 -2.29
N HIS A 50 5.63 18.51 -2.92
CA HIS A 50 5.95 17.20 -3.47
C HIS A 50 6.03 16.19 -2.33
N GLY A 51 6.73 16.49 -1.22
CA GLY A 51 6.66 15.83 0.08
C GLY A 51 6.60 14.31 0.00
N THR A 52 7.72 13.69 -0.40
CA THR A 52 7.84 12.24 -0.58
C THR A 52 8.17 11.50 0.70
N GLY A 53 8.44 12.21 1.80
CA GLY A 53 8.81 11.60 3.07
C GLY A 53 10.25 11.12 3.08
N THR A 54 11.12 11.67 2.23
CA THR A 54 12.52 11.24 2.16
C THR A 54 13.41 12.10 3.06
N PRO A 55 14.41 11.52 3.76
CA PRO A 55 15.27 12.28 4.68
C PRO A 55 16.04 13.43 4.03
N LEU A 56 16.33 13.33 2.73
CA LEU A 56 17.01 14.38 1.96
C LEU A 56 16.04 15.29 1.20
N GLY A 57 15.03 14.73 0.55
CA GLY A 57 14.18 15.48 -0.37
C GLY A 57 13.27 16.49 0.33
N ASP A 58 12.69 16.12 1.48
CA ASP A 58 11.76 17.01 2.19
C ASP A 58 12.47 18.27 2.73
N PRO A 59 13.67 18.19 3.36
CA PRO A 59 14.45 19.38 3.70
C PRO A 59 14.85 20.24 2.50
N VAL A 60 15.28 19.61 1.39
CA VAL A 60 15.66 20.33 0.16
C VAL A 60 14.47 21.08 -0.44
N GLU A 61 13.29 20.48 -0.44
CA GLU A 61 12.07 21.13 -0.90
C GLU A 61 11.69 22.34 -0.04
N LEU A 62 11.72 22.20 1.29
CA LEU A 62 11.44 23.31 2.18
C LEU A 62 12.48 24.44 2.04
N GLN A 63 13.75 24.10 1.86
CA GLN A 63 14.81 25.08 1.59
C GLN A 63 14.55 25.84 0.28
N GLY A 64 14.18 25.13 -0.79
CA GLY A 64 13.80 25.74 -2.07
C GLY A 64 12.64 26.72 -1.94
N LEU A 65 11.61 26.35 -1.15
CA LEU A 65 10.46 27.20 -0.82
C LEU A 65 10.86 28.45 -0.03
N ARG A 66 11.68 28.29 1.03
CA ARG A 66 12.19 29.42 1.85
C ARG A 66 12.95 30.42 0.99
N LEU A 67 13.95 29.94 0.23
CA LEU A 67 14.75 30.78 -0.67
C LEU A 67 13.88 31.50 -1.70
N ALA A 68 12.86 30.81 -2.26
CA ALA A 68 11.95 31.41 -3.23
C ALA A 68 11.15 32.56 -2.60
N PHE A 69 10.53 32.35 -1.44
CA PHE A 69 9.76 33.37 -0.74
C PHE A 69 10.64 34.56 -0.34
N ASP A 70 11.83 34.32 0.21
CA ASP A 70 12.77 35.38 0.61
C ASP A 70 13.23 36.22 -0.58
N SER A 71 13.53 35.60 -1.72
CA SER A 71 13.90 36.33 -2.93
C SER A 71 12.74 37.17 -3.48
N LEU A 72 11.50 36.66 -3.38
CA LEU A 72 10.30 37.37 -3.85
C LEU A 72 9.94 38.55 -2.95
N TYR A 73 10.11 38.43 -1.62
CA TYR A 73 9.95 39.55 -0.69
C TYR A 73 10.96 40.66 -0.99
N ARG A 74 12.25 40.30 -1.09
CA ARG A 74 13.32 41.25 -1.43
C ARG A 74 13.11 41.93 -2.77
N ALA A 75 12.80 41.16 -3.82
CA ALA A 75 12.58 41.70 -5.17
C ALA A 75 11.38 42.65 -5.28
N ARG A 76 10.43 42.60 -4.33
CA ARG A 76 9.27 43.49 -4.29
C ARG A 76 9.36 44.57 -3.21
N GLY A 77 10.47 44.65 -2.47
CA GLY A 77 10.61 45.57 -1.33
C GLY A 77 9.57 45.34 -0.24
N LEU A 78 9.12 44.10 -0.05
CA LEU A 78 8.10 43.72 0.93
C LEU A 78 8.75 43.08 2.16
N THR A 79 8.22 43.36 3.35
CA THR A 79 8.64 42.71 4.60
C THR A 79 7.92 41.37 4.77
N PRO A 80 8.65 40.27 5.06
CA PRO A 80 8.02 39.01 5.43
C PRO A 80 7.14 39.16 6.69
N PRO A 81 5.97 38.50 6.74
CA PRO A 81 5.15 38.45 7.95
C PRO A 81 5.92 37.85 9.13
N ALA A 82 5.73 38.42 10.33
CA ALA A 82 6.40 37.94 11.56
C ALA A 82 5.92 36.55 12.03
N ARG A 83 4.74 36.10 11.58
CA ARG A 83 4.17 34.80 11.91
C ARG A 83 4.01 33.95 10.65
N PRO A 84 4.20 32.63 10.72
CA PRO A 84 3.96 31.74 9.58
C PRO A 84 2.48 31.81 9.16
N HIS A 85 2.25 31.94 7.86
CA HIS A 85 0.91 32.16 7.28
C HIS A 85 0.56 31.16 6.18
N CYS A 86 1.52 30.35 5.72
CA CYS A 86 1.33 29.39 4.65
C CYS A 86 1.37 27.96 5.17
N GLY A 87 0.24 27.25 5.10
CA GLY A 87 0.20 25.83 5.43
C GLY A 87 1.03 25.01 4.44
N LEU A 88 1.67 23.96 4.94
CA LEU A 88 2.42 22.98 4.17
C LEU A 88 1.80 21.59 4.38
N GLY A 89 1.60 20.85 3.30
CA GLY A 89 1.10 19.47 3.36
C GLY A 89 1.30 18.71 2.05
N SER A 90 1.04 17.40 2.08
CA SER A 90 1.15 16.53 0.90
C SER A 90 0.09 15.43 0.93
N ILE A 91 -0.62 15.21 -0.18
CA ILE A 91 -1.58 14.12 -0.37
C ILE A 91 -0.90 12.74 -0.30
N LYS A 92 0.42 12.67 -0.50
CA LYS A 92 1.16 11.41 -0.42
C LYS A 92 1.08 10.78 0.97
N SER A 93 0.86 11.60 2.01
CA SER A 93 0.57 11.10 3.35
C SER A 93 -0.75 10.32 3.46
N ASN A 94 -1.69 10.49 2.52
CA ASN A 94 -2.97 9.79 2.50
C ASN A 94 -3.00 8.59 1.55
N ILE A 95 -2.39 8.71 0.37
CA ILE A 95 -2.54 7.72 -0.73
C ILE A 95 -1.21 7.12 -1.20
N GLY A 96 -0.09 7.46 -0.56
CA GLY A 96 1.25 7.12 -1.04
C GLY A 96 1.67 7.93 -2.26
N HIS A 97 2.83 7.58 -2.83
CA HIS A 97 3.34 8.28 -4.01
C HIS A 97 2.72 7.72 -5.29
N ALA A 98 1.74 8.43 -5.87
CA ALA A 98 1.09 8.06 -7.13
C ALA A 98 1.94 8.36 -8.39
N GLU A 99 3.27 8.33 -8.27
CA GLU A 99 4.26 8.59 -9.34
C GLU A 99 3.86 9.68 -10.35
N THR A 100 3.55 9.27 -11.60
CA THR A 100 3.14 10.14 -12.71
C THR A 100 1.85 10.91 -12.44
N ALA A 101 0.96 10.38 -11.59
CA ALA A 101 -0.27 11.02 -11.15
C ALA A 101 -0.12 11.86 -9.87
N ALA A 102 1.07 11.93 -9.27
CA ALA A 102 1.26 12.63 -8.00
C ALA A 102 0.92 14.13 -8.09
N GLY A 103 1.31 14.81 -9.17
CA GLY A 103 1.01 16.23 -9.37
C GLY A 103 -0.49 16.52 -9.51
N VAL A 104 -1.22 15.71 -10.29
CA VAL A 104 -2.67 15.88 -10.45
C VAL A 104 -3.44 15.50 -9.18
N ALA A 105 -2.98 14.50 -8.43
CA ALA A 105 -3.55 14.16 -7.12
C ALA A 105 -3.45 15.35 -6.14
N GLY A 106 -2.27 15.98 -6.06
CA GLY A 106 -2.08 17.18 -5.25
C GLY A 106 -2.95 18.36 -5.71
N LEU A 107 -3.07 18.57 -7.02
CA LEU A 107 -3.96 19.59 -7.58
C LEU A 107 -5.43 19.33 -7.24
N ILE A 108 -5.90 18.08 -7.34
CA ILE A 108 -7.27 17.70 -6.97
C ILE A 108 -7.53 18.02 -5.49
N LYS A 109 -6.60 17.69 -4.58
CA LYS A 109 -6.70 18.04 -3.15
C LYS A 109 -6.84 19.55 -2.94
N VAL A 110 -6.02 20.36 -3.62
CA VAL A 110 -6.12 21.83 -3.55
C VAL A 110 -7.48 22.32 -4.06
N VAL A 111 -7.96 21.80 -5.19
CA VAL A 111 -9.25 22.18 -5.77
C VAL A 111 -10.41 21.83 -4.84
N LEU A 112 -10.36 20.66 -4.20
CA LEU A 112 -11.35 20.24 -3.19
C LEU A 112 -11.26 21.13 -1.94
N GLY A 113 -10.06 21.44 -1.45
CA GLY A 113 -9.86 22.34 -0.31
C GLY A 113 -10.40 23.75 -0.57
N LEU A 114 -10.23 24.28 -1.80
CA LEU A 114 -10.84 25.55 -2.22
C LEU A 114 -12.36 25.45 -2.28
N ARG A 115 -12.92 24.35 -2.81
CA ARG A 115 -14.37 24.11 -2.90
C ARG A 115 -15.01 24.04 -1.51
N GLU A 116 -14.36 23.36 -0.58
CA GLU A 116 -14.85 23.08 0.77
C GLU A 116 -14.39 24.12 1.79
N ARG A 117 -13.56 25.08 1.36
CA ARG A 117 -12.96 26.12 2.20
C ARG A 117 -12.25 25.52 3.42
N ALA A 118 -11.46 24.47 3.17
CA ALA A 118 -10.76 23.70 4.19
C ALA A 118 -9.30 23.43 3.79
N LEU A 119 -8.42 23.47 4.79
CA LEU A 119 -7.07 22.93 4.71
C LEU A 119 -7.06 21.59 5.42
N TYR A 120 -6.70 20.51 4.72
CA TYR A 120 -6.72 19.16 5.29
C TYR A 120 -5.38 18.82 5.97
N ARG A 121 -5.46 18.05 7.06
CA ARG A 121 -4.30 17.49 7.76
C ARG A 121 -3.37 16.74 6.79
N SER A 122 -2.06 16.95 6.93
CA SER A 122 -1.01 16.09 6.40
C SER A 122 -0.73 14.99 7.44
N LEU A 123 -0.93 13.73 7.06
CA LEU A 123 -0.76 12.60 7.98
C LEU A 123 0.71 12.27 8.21
N HIS A 124 1.00 11.45 9.23
CA HIS A 124 2.33 10.92 9.54
C HIS A 124 3.41 11.99 9.80
N ALA A 125 2.98 13.14 10.30
CA ALA A 125 3.84 14.31 10.50
C ALA A 125 3.69 14.91 11.91
N ASP A 126 3.25 14.10 12.88
CA ASP A 126 3.11 14.50 14.28
C ASP A 126 4.46 14.79 14.95
N GLN A 127 5.52 14.12 14.48
CA GLN A 127 6.91 14.37 14.82
C GLN A 127 7.66 14.74 13.54
N PRO A 128 7.65 16.03 13.11
CA PRO A 128 8.39 16.43 11.92
C PRO A 128 9.89 16.22 12.12
N SER A 129 10.60 15.93 11.03
CA SER A 129 12.06 15.85 11.03
C SER A 129 12.67 17.15 11.55
N GLU A 130 13.69 17.07 12.40
CA GLU A 130 14.46 18.24 12.88
C GLU A 130 15.18 18.97 11.72
N LEU A 131 15.38 18.29 10.59
CA LEU A 131 15.94 18.88 9.36
C LEU A 131 14.93 19.75 8.61
N LEU A 132 13.64 19.68 8.95
CA LEU A 132 12.63 20.60 8.42
C LEU A 132 12.70 21.91 9.21
N GLU A 133 13.58 22.80 8.76
CA GLU A 133 13.72 24.15 9.31
C GLU A 133 12.44 24.99 9.07
N LEU A 134 11.41 24.78 9.89
CA LEU A 134 10.15 25.54 9.83
C LEU A 134 10.25 26.86 10.60
N ASP A 135 11.10 26.90 11.63
CA ASP A 135 11.30 28.09 12.45
C ASP A 135 11.86 29.26 11.63
N GLY A 136 11.27 30.45 11.86
CA GLY A 136 11.58 31.65 11.09
C GLY A 136 11.15 31.61 9.62
N SER A 137 10.45 30.56 9.17
CA SER A 137 9.90 30.46 7.82
C SER A 137 8.44 30.95 7.75
N PRO A 138 7.92 31.30 6.56
CA PRO A 138 6.50 31.61 6.40
C PRO A 138 5.60 30.36 6.48
N PHE A 139 6.18 29.16 6.61
CA PHE A 139 5.47 27.89 6.50
C PHE A 139 5.18 27.28 7.86
N TYR A 140 4.04 26.60 7.96
CA TYR A 140 3.72 25.71 9.08
C TYR A 140 3.12 24.41 8.55
N LEU A 141 3.43 23.29 9.21
CA LEU A 141 2.90 21.99 8.83
C LEU A 141 1.41 21.87 9.20
N LEU A 142 0.60 21.29 8.32
CA LEU A 142 -0.83 21.00 8.60
C LEU A 142 -0.99 19.76 9.48
N ASP A 143 -0.76 19.92 10.79
CA ASP A 143 -0.98 18.92 11.85
C ASP A 143 -2.45 18.50 12.04
N ARG A 144 -3.40 19.36 11.66
CA ARG A 144 -4.84 19.12 11.74
C ARG A 144 -5.60 19.84 10.64
N SER A 145 -6.74 19.26 10.26
CA SER A 145 -7.67 19.90 9.33
C SER A 145 -8.26 21.15 9.97
N ARG A 146 -8.38 22.23 9.20
CA ARG A 146 -8.88 23.52 9.69
C ARG A 146 -9.62 24.27 8.59
N ALA A 147 -10.47 25.21 8.99
CA ALA A 147 -11.11 26.11 8.05
C ALA A 147 -10.05 26.91 7.28
N TRP A 148 -10.32 27.17 6.01
CA TRP A 148 -9.54 28.05 5.16
C TRP A 148 -10.33 29.34 4.97
N PRO A 149 -10.18 30.37 5.81
CA PRO A 149 -10.88 31.63 5.63
C PRO A 149 -10.35 32.36 4.38
N ALA A 150 -11.20 33.17 3.75
CA ALA A 150 -10.75 34.09 2.72
C ALA A 150 -9.92 35.20 3.40
N PRO A 151 -8.69 35.50 2.92
CA PRO A 151 -7.91 36.60 3.47
C PRO A 151 -8.61 37.94 3.23
N ARG A 152 -8.26 38.94 4.06
CA ARG A 152 -8.65 40.33 3.84
C ARG A 152 -7.48 41.18 3.34
N VAL A 153 -7.77 42.07 2.42
CA VAL A 153 -6.83 42.99 1.77
C VAL A 153 -7.48 44.36 1.73
N ASP A 154 -6.90 45.31 2.46
CA ASP A 154 -7.43 46.68 2.49
C ASP A 154 -8.94 46.73 2.87
N GLY A 155 -9.34 45.83 3.78
CA GLY A 155 -10.73 45.67 4.22
C GLY A 155 -11.57 44.67 3.42
N GLU A 156 -11.17 44.37 2.18
CA GLU A 156 -11.94 43.56 1.24
C GLU A 156 -11.57 42.08 1.25
N LEU A 157 -12.53 41.20 0.96
CA LEU A 157 -12.26 39.77 0.81
C LEU A 157 -11.44 39.51 -0.46
N ALA A 158 -10.31 38.83 -0.31
CA ALA A 158 -9.48 38.37 -1.41
C ALA A 158 -9.58 36.86 -1.61
N PRO A 159 -9.29 36.37 -2.83
CA PRO A 159 -9.37 34.94 -3.13
C PRO A 159 -8.30 34.14 -2.35
N ARG A 160 -8.66 32.92 -1.95
CA ARG A 160 -7.69 31.95 -1.44
C ARG A 160 -6.73 31.56 -2.55
N ARG A 161 -5.44 31.47 -2.23
CA ARG A 161 -4.41 31.00 -3.15
C ARG A 161 -3.58 29.89 -2.53
N ALA A 162 -3.21 28.95 -3.38
CA ALA A 162 -2.32 27.85 -3.05
C ALA A 162 -1.34 27.59 -4.19
N ALA A 163 -0.39 26.71 -3.95
CA ALA A 163 0.46 26.18 -4.99
C ALA A 163 0.66 24.66 -4.85
N VAL A 164 1.07 24.02 -5.95
CA VAL A 164 1.36 22.59 -6.03
C VAL A 164 2.76 22.40 -6.60
N SER A 165 3.62 21.67 -5.89
CA SER A 165 4.96 21.26 -6.34
C SER A 165 4.97 19.80 -6.78
N SER A 166 5.70 19.48 -7.85
CA SER A 166 5.96 18.10 -8.26
C SER A 166 7.36 17.98 -8.86
N PHE A 167 8.18 17.10 -8.29
CA PHE A 167 9.57 16.91 -8.68
C PHE A 167 9.79 15.46 -9.12
N GLY A 168 10.24 15.25 -10.35
CA GLY A 168 10.54 13.94 -10.89
C GLY A 168 11.94 13.50 -10.47
N ALA A 169 12.12 12.20 -10.20
CA ALA A 169 13.41 11.64 -9.82
C ALA A 169 14.52 11.85 -10.88
N GLY A 170 14.18 12.12 -12.15
CA GLY A 170 15.14 12.53 -13.19
C GLY A 170 15.45 14.03 -13.23
N GLY A 171 15.06 14.77 -12.20
CA GLY A 171 15.32 16.20 -12.03
C GLY A 171 14.29 17.15 -12.68
N ALA A 172 13.23 16.64 -13.31
CA ALA A 172 12.20 17.49 -13.90
C ALA A 172 11.30 18.10 -12.81
N ASN A 173 11.26 19.43 -12.71
CA ASN A 173 10.48 20.11 -11.68
C ASN A 173 9.29 20.86 -12.28
N ALA A 174 8.16 20.86 -11.57
CA ALA A 174 6.98 21.63 -11.91
C ALA A 174 6.41 22.34 -10.67
N HIS A 175 5.94 23.57 -10.86
CA HIS A 175 5.20 24.31 -9.83
C HIS A 175 4.02 25.07 -10.44
N VAL A 176 2.85 24.95 -9.81
CA VAL A 176 1.59 25.55 -10.27
C VAL A 176 1.00 26.42 -9.18
N VAL A 177 0.61 27.66 -9.52
CA VAL A 177 -0.09 28.58 -8.61
C VAL A 177 -1.58 28.59 -8.95
N VAL A 178 -2.41 28.34 -7.95
CA VAL A 178 -3.86 28.18 -8.07
C VAL A 178 -4.57 29.22 -7.20
N GLU A 179 -5.63 29.82 -7.73
CA GLU A 179 -6.45 30.82 -7.07
C GLU A 179 -7.92 30.38 -7.04
N GLU A 180 -8.62 30.67 -5.95
CA GLU A 180 -10.07 30.52 -5.85
C GLU A 180 -10.78 31.34 -6.94
N TYR A 181 -11.72 30.72 -7.64
CA TYR A 181 -12.61 31.48 -8.52
C TYR A 181 -13.74 32.09 -7.70
N VAL A 182 -13.72 33.42 -7.55
CA VAL A 182 -14.81 34.21 -6.96
C VAL A 182 -15.69 34.70 -8.11
N ALA A 183 -16.95 34.28 -8.13
CA ALA A 183 -17.90 34.72 -9.14
C ALA A 183 -18.21 36.22 -8.92
N PRO A 184 -18.26 37.05 -9.96
CA PRO A 184 -18.72 38.42 -9.84
C PRO A 184 -20.15 38.48 -9.27
N ASP A 185 -20.45 39.52 -8.49
CA ASP A 185 -21.80 39.76 -7.99
C ASP A 185 -22.79 39.89 -9.15
N GLY A 186 -23.98 39.28 -9.00
CA GLY A 186 -24.99 39.23 -10.07
C GLY A 186 -24.64 38.33 -11.27
N TRP A 187 -23.50 37.62 -11.28
CA TRP A 187 -23.19 36.67 -12.36
C TRP A 187 -24.21 35.51 -12.44
N ARG A 188 -24.79 35.14 -11.29
CA ARG A 188 -25.91 34.19 -11.21
C ARG A 188 -27.22 34.76 -11.78
N ASP A 189 -27.37 36.08 -11.81
CA ASP A 189 -28.61 36.82 -12.12
C ASP A 189 -28.52 37.69 -13.40
N GLY A 190 -27.47 37.53 -14.21
CA GLY A 190 -27.13 38.47 -15.29
C GLY A 190 -28.20 38.73 -16.38
N PRO A 191 -28.01 39.78 -17.23
CA PRO A 191 -29.04 40.50 -18.00
C PRO A 191 -29.68 39.76 -19.19
N ARG A 192 -29.55 38.43 -19.27
CA ARG A 192 -30.24 37.58 -20.27
C ARG A 192 -31.20 36.60 -19.60
N ALA A 193 -31.91 37.05 -18.58
CA ALA A 193 -33.17 36.46 -18.17
C ALA A 193 -34.22 36.69 -19.27
N ARG A 194 -34.10 35.98 -20.41
CA ARG A 194 -35.26 35.73 -21.26
C ARG A 194 -36.20 34.91 -20.39
N ALA A 195 -37.19 35.60 -19.82
CA ALA A 195 -38.18 35.14 -18.85
C ALA A 195 -37.62 34.17 -17.80
N VAL A 196 -37.42 34.63 -16.56
CA VAL A 196 -37.37 33.69 -15.42
C VAL A 196 -38.61 32.80 -15.56
N PRO A 197 -38.47 31.49 -15.84
CA PRO A 197 -39.66 30.68 -16.03
C PRO A 197 -40.36 30.65 -14.68
N ARG A 198 -41.68 30.85 -14.68
CA ARG A 198 -42.49 30.93 -13.47
C ARG A 198 -42.11 29.78 -12.52
N PRO A 199 -42.01 30.03 -11.20
CA PRO A 199 -41.89 28.96 -10.21
C PRO A 199 -42.92 27.86 -10.51
N GLY A 200 -42.50 26.59 -10.51
CA GLY A 200 -43.35 25.45 -10.87
C GLY A 200 -43.47 25.13 -12.36
N THR A 201 -42.76 25.82 -13.26
CA THR A 201 -42.69 25.40 -14.67
C THR A 201 -41.88 24.10 -14.79
N PRO A 202 -42.45 22.98 -15.29
CA PRO A 202 -41.73 21.72 -15.41
C PRO A 202 -40.47 21.83 -16.27
N ARG A 203 -39.45 21.04 -15.92
CA ARG A 203 -38.17 20.94 -16.60
C ARG A 203 -38.04 19.59 -17.28
N ALA A 204 -37.58 19.61 -18.52
CA ALA A 204 -37.22 18.40 -19.26
C ALA A 204 -35.95 17.78 -18.66
N ILE A 205 -36.10 16.61 -18.08
CA ILE A 205 -35.02 15.78 -17.56
C ILE A 205 -34.72 14.73 -18.62
N VAL A 206 -33.45 14.64 -19.03
CA VAL A 206 -33.00 13.76 -20.10
C VAL A 206 -31.83 12.92 -19.59
N LEU A 207 -31.95 11.60 -19.75
CA LEU A 207 -30.93 10.62 -19.36
C LEU A 207 -30.64 9.72 -20.56
N SER A 208 -29.37 9.37 -20.74
CA SER A 208 -29.01 8.41 -21.78
C SER A 208 -27.84 7.51 -21.36
N ALA A 209 -27.78 6.32 -21.96
CA ALA A 209 -26.75 5.33 -21.72
C ALA A 209 -26.43 4.55 -22.99
N LYS A 210 -25.21 3.98 -23.03
CA LYS A 210 -24.79 3.09 -24.13
C LYS A 210 -25.45 1.71 -24.07
N ARG A 211 -25.97 1.31 -22.91
CA ARG A 211 -26.68 0.04 -22.68
C ARG A 211 -27.90 0.31 -21.83
N GLU A 212 -28.96 -0.47 -22.03
CA GLU A 212 -30.20 -0.37 -21.27
C GLU A 212 -29.98 -0.50 -19.76
N ALA A 213 -29.24 -1.51 -19.32
CA ALA A 213 -28.93 -1.71 -17.89
C ALA A 213 -28.16 -0.53 -17.26
N ALA A 214 -27.35 0.20 -18.04
CA ALA A 214 -26.63 1.37 -17.54
C ALA A 214 -27.53 2.59 -17.36
N LEU A 215 -28.70 2.64 -18.02
CA LEU A 215 -29.66 3.74 -17.87
C LEU A 215 -30.27 3.78 -16.46
N ALA A 216 -30.65 2.61 -15.93
CA ALA A 216 -31.11 2.49 -14.55
C ALA A 216 -30.01 2.94 -13.56
N ARG A 217 -28.76 2.54 -13.80
CA ARG A 217 -27.64 2.95 -12.95
C ARG A 217 -27.37 4.45 -12.97
N VAL A 218 -27.48 5.09 -14.14
CA VAL A 218 -27.40 6.56 -14.27
C VAL A 218 -28.48 7.24 -13.41
N ALA A 219 -29.70 6.72 -13.42
CA ALA A 219 -30.79 7.24 -12.59
C ALA A 219 -30.53 7.05 -11.09
N GLU A 220 -30.02 5.88 -10.70
CA GLU A 220 -29.65 5.55 -9.31
C GLU A 220 -28.53 6.47 -8.79
N ASP A 221 -27.45 6.64 -9.56
CA ASP A 221 -26.33 7.51 -9.19
C ASP A 221 -26.79 8.98 -9.07
N LEU A 222 -27.73 9.41 -9.92
CA LEU A 222 -28.32 10.75 -9.83
C LEU A 222 -29.17 10.90 -8.57
N LEU A 223 -30.01 9.91 -8.24
CA LEU A 223 -30.81 9.92 -7.02
C LEU A 223 -29.93 10.02 -5.77
N ALA A 224 -28.87 9.20 -5.69
CA ALA A 224 -27.90 9.23 -4.60
C ALA A 224 -27.17 10.59 -4.49
N GLN A 225 -26.90 11.26 -5.61
CA GLN A 225 -26.35 12.62 -5.58
C GLN A 225 -27.34 13.64 -5.02
N LEU A 226 -28.62 13.55 -5.42
CA LEU A 226 -29.67 14.45 -4.93
C LEU A 226 -29.85 14.33 -3.41
N ASP A 227 -29.72 13.13 -2.84
CA ASP A 227 -29.77 12.91 -1.39
C ASP A 227 -28.61 13.58 -0.64
N ARG A 228 -27.42 13.57 -1.24
CA ARG A 228 -26.24 14.23 -0.66
C ARG A 228 -26.26 15.74 -0.81
N ARG A 229 -26.66 16.22 -1.99
CA ARG A 229 -26.68 17.65 -2.33
C ARG A 229 -27.55 17.89 -3.56
N ALA A 230 -28.73 18.47 -3.35
CA ALA A 230 -29.61 18.87 -4.45
C ALA A 230 -29.22 20.27 -5.00
N PRO A 231 -28.83 20.38 -6.28
CA PRO A 231 -28.75 21.68 -6.95
C PRO A 231 -30.15 22.19 -7.35
N PRO A 232 -30.29 23.47 -7.74
CA PRO A 232 -31.53 23.96 -8.33
C PRO A 232 -31.93 23.12 -9.56
N LEU A 233 -33.19 22.70 -9.64
CA LEU A 233 -33.70 21.81 -10.70
C LEU A 233 -33.40 22.33 -12.11
N ARG A 234 -33.51 23.64 -12.32
CA ARG A 234 -33.18 24.30 -13.60
C ARG A 234 -31.73 24.03 -14.02
N ASP A 235 -30.79 24.18 -13.09
CA ASP A 235 -29.36 24.05 -13.35
C ASP A 235 -28.98 22.57 -13.56
N LEU A 236 -29.67 21.66 -12.86
CA LEU A 236 -29.57 20.21 -13.07
C LEU A 236 -30.04 19.81 -14.47
N ALA A 237 -31.26 20.22 -14.86
CA ALA A 237 -31.84 19.93 -16.16
C ALA A 237 -30.93 20.46 -17.30
N ALA A 238 -30.48 21.71 -17.20
CA ALA A 238 -29.56 22.29 -18.17
C ALA A 238 -28.22 21.54 -18.24
N SER A 239 -27.71 21.02 -17.11
CA SER A 239 -26.48 20.23 -17.10
C SER A 239 -26.67 18.87 -17.76
N LEU A 240 -27.81 18.20 -17.54
CA LEU A 240 -28.14 16.95 -18.22
C LEU A 240 -28.31 17.14 -19.73
N GLN A 241 -28.89 18.26 -20.14
CA GLN A 241 -29.13 18.61 -21.54
C GLN A 241 -27.86 19.03 -22.31
N LEU A 242 -26.97 19.82 -21.66
CA LEU A 242 -25.82 20.46 -22.33
C LEU A 242 -24.46 19.83 -22.03
N ALA A 243 -24.37 19.00 -20.98
CA ALA A 243 -23.11 18.45 -20.49
C ALA A 243 -23.09 16.91 -20.46
N ARG A 244 -24.03 16.26 -21.13
CA ARG A 244 -24.04 14.82 -21.36
C ARG A 244 -24.18 14.53 -22.86
N GLU A 245 -23.40 13.56 -23.31
CA GLU A 245 -23.57 13.00 -24.64
C GLU A 245 -24.90 12.22 -24.67
N ALA A 246 -25.67 12.35 -25.76
CA ALA A 246 -26.95 11.68 -25.91
C ALA A 246 -26.78 10.32 -26.62
N TRP A 247 -26.59 9.25 -25.85
CA TRP A 247 -26.43 7.88 -26.36
C TRP A 247 -27.75 7.22 -26.78
N ALA A 248 -27.66 5.94 -27.19
CA ALA A 248 -28.75 5.20 -27.81
C ALA A 248 -29.95 4.96 -26.89
N HIS A 249 -29.73 4.41 -25.69
CA HIS A 249 -30.83 4.15 -24.75
C HIS A 249 -31.16 5.43 -24.00
N ARG A 250 -32.37 5.94 -24.15
CA ARG A 250 -32.79 7.25 -23.66
C ARG A 250 -34.02 7.13 -22.77
N ALA A 251 -34.06 7.92 -21.70
CA ALA A 251 -35.24 8.18 -20.91
C ALA A 251 -35.42 9.69 -20.73
N ALA A 252 -36.65 10.16 -20.83
CA ALA A 252 -36.97 11.56 -20.64
C ALA A 252 -38.33 11.74 -19.97
N PHE A 253 -38.45 12.77 -19.15
CA PHE A 253 -39.68 13.15 -18.45
C PHE A 253 -39.65 14.63 -18.06
N LEU A 254 -40.81 15.15 -17.64
CA LEU A 254 -40.94 16.49 -17.08
C LEU A 254 -41.01 16.40 -15.56
N ALA A 255 -40.29 17.28 -14.85
CA ALA A 255 -40.38 17.41 -13.40
C ALA A 255 -40.61 18.88 -13.02
N ALA A 256 -41.61 19.17 -12.19
CA ALA A 256 -41.95 20.49 -11.68
C ALA A 256 -41.01 20.93 -10.55
N ASP A 257 -40.59 19.98 -9.72
CA ASP A 257 -39.73 20.19 -8.57
C ASP A 257 -38.78 19.00 -8.32
N LEU A 258 -38.03 19.06 -7.21
CA LEU A 258 -37.06 18.03 -6.85
C LEU A 258 -37.72 16.75 -6.30
N ASP A 259 -38.94 16.84 -5.76
CA ASP A 259 -39.64 15.69 -5.18
C ASP A 259 -40.25 14.84 -6.30
N GLU A 260 -40.89 15.48 -7.29
CA GLU A 260 -41.36 14.79 -8.50
C GLU A 260 -40.18 14.18 -9.27
N LEU A 261 -39.04 14.88 -9.34
CA LEU A 261 -37.81 14.31 -9.93
C LEU A 261 -37.39 13.02 -9.20
N ARG A 262 -37.37 13.02 -7.87
CA ARG A 262 -37.01 11.83 -7.07
C ARG A 262 -37.98 10.68 -7.28
N GLU A 263 -39.28 10.99 -7.33
CA GLU A 263 -40.33 10.00 -7.62
C GLU A 263 -40.07 9.33 -8.98
N LEU A 264 -39.92 10.12 -10.04
CA LEU A 264 -39.73 9.62 -11.41
C LEU A 264 -38.41 8.87 -11.58
N LEU A 265 -37.33 9.32 -10.94
CA LEU A 265 -36.06 8.58 -10.92
C LEU A 265 -36.20 7.23 -10.20
N THR A 266 -36.92 7.18 -9.08
CA THR A 266 -37.16 5.94 -8.32
C THR A 266 -37.91 4.92 -9.17
N ARG A 267 -38.97 5.35 -9.87
CA ARG A 267 -39.72 4.50 -10.82
C ARG A 267 -38.85 4.04 -12.00
N LEU A 268 -37.98 4.92 -12.50
CA LEU A 268 -37.02 4.58 -13.56
C LEU A 268 -36.02 3.51 -13.10
N VAL A 269 -35.51 3.62 -11.87
CA VAL A 269 -34.60 2.61 -11.27
C VAL A 269 -35.31 1.27 -11.10
N ALA A 270 -36.53 1.28 -10.56
CA ALA A 270 -37.36 0.08 -10.37
C ALA A 270 -37.85 -0.55 -11.69
N SER A 271 -37.60 0.11 -12.84
CA SER A 271 -38.12 -0.28 -14.15
C SER A 271 -39.65 -0.37 -14.20
N GLU A 272 -40.34 0.33 -13.29
CA GLU A 272 -41.81 0.43 -13.28
C GLU A 272 -42.32 1.19 -14.51
N ALA A 273 -43.49 0.80 -14.99
CA ALA A 273 -44.18 1.51 -16.05
C ALA A 273 -44.85 2.78 -15.48
N ASP A 274 -44.51 3.94 -16.05
CA ASP A 274 -45.13 5.22 -15.74
C ASP A 274 -45.31 6.01 -17.04
N ALA A 275 -46.55 6.44 -17.32
CA ALA A 275 -46.88 7.16 -18.55
C ALA A 275 -46.15 8.51 -18.67
N ARG A 276 -45.65 9.07 -17.57
CA ARG A 276 -44.84 10.30 -17.54
C ARG A 276 -43.40 10.08 -18.00
N ILE A 277 -42.91 8.83 -17.98
CA ILE A 277 -41.53 8.48 -18.35
C ILE A 277 -41.51 7.91 -19.76
N VAL A 278 -40.97 8.68 -20.69
CA VAL A 278 -40.78 8.23 -22.07
C VAL A 278 -39.43 7.54 -22.17
N ARG A 279 -39.41 6.31 -22.70
CA ARG A 279 -38.18 5.54 -22.97
C ARG A 279 -38.09 5.22 -24.46
N GLY A 280 -36.87 5.09 -24.98
CA GLY A 280 -36.65 4.72 -26.37
C GLY A 280 -35.21 4.34 -26.68
N ASP A 281 -35.04 3.65 -27.80
CA ASP A 281 -33.74 3.49 -28.44
C ASP A 281 -33.64 4.46 -29.61
N ALA A 282 -32.70 5.39 -29.53
CA ALA A 282 -32.45 6.41 -30.53
C ALA A 282 -32.10 5.82 -31.91
N ARG A 283 -31.67 4.56 -31.99
CA ARG A 283 -31.36 3.88 -33.27
C ARG A 283 -32.63 3.51 -34.04
N ALA A 284 -33.75 3.28 -33.36
CA ALA A 284 -34.98 2.79 -33.99
C ALA A 284 -35.67 3.83 -34.89
N GLY A 285 -35.49 5.13 -34.62
CA GLY A 285 -36.13 6.21 -35.38
C GLY A 285 -35.15 7.12 -36.10
N ARG A 286 -33.84 6.85 -36.05
CA ARG A 286 -32.81 7.82 -36.43
C ARG A 286 -32.86 8.22 -37.89
N GLU A 287 -32.90 7.25 -38.79
CA GLU A 287 -32.85 7.48 -40.24
C GLU A 287 -34.06 8.30 -40.72
N THR A 288 -35.25 7.95 -40.24
CA THR A 288 -36.49 8.68 -40.55
C THR A 288 -36.46 10.10 -39.98
N LEU A 289 -35.99 10.27 -38.75
CA LEU A 289 -35.90 11.58 -38.11
C LEU A 289 -34.84 12.46 -38.76
N ASP A 290 -33.68 11.91 -39.12
CA ASP A 290 -32.60 12.66 -39.78
C ASP A 290 -33.07 13.17 -41.17
N ALA A 291 -33.82 12.36 -41.93
CA ALA A 291 -34.44 12.78 -43.18
C ALA A 291 -35.47 13.91 -42.99
N LEU A 292 -36.31 13.83 -41.95
CA LEU A 292 -37.27 14.89 -41.60
C LEU A 292 -36.57 16.16 -41.07
N TYR A 293 -35.44 16.03 -40.39
CA TYR A 293 -34.70 17.15 -39.78
C TYR A 293 -33.82 17.90 -40.76
N ALA A 294 -33.57 17.34 -41.95
CA ALA A 294 -32.90 18.02 -43.05
C ALA A 294 -33.75 19.16 -43.63
N ASP A 295 -35.08 19.09 -43.47
CA ASP A 295 -35.99 20.17 -43.83
C ASP A 295 -36.05 21.23 -42.71
N ASP A 296 -35.65 22.46 -43.04
CA ASP A 296 -35.62 23.58 -42.10
C ASP A 296 -37.00 23.93 -41.53
N GLN A 297 -38.09 23.80 -42.31
CA GLN A 297 -39.45 24.10 -41.85
C GLN A 297 -39.92 23.05 -40.84
N VAL A 298 -39.65 21.78 -41.12
CA VAL A 298 -39.98 20.66 -40.20
C VAL A 298 -39.16 20.78 -38.92
N ARG A 299 -37.87 21.13 -39.02
CA ARG A 299 -37.01 21.36 -37.86
C ARG A 299 -37.51 22.49 -36.97
N GLU A 300 -37.85 23.65 -37.56
CA GLU A 300 -38.41 24.77 -36.80
C GLU A 300 -39.78 24.42 -36.20
N ALA A 301 -40.61 23.67 -36.92
CA ALA A 301 -41.86 23.15 -36.37
C ALA A 301 -41.59 22.25 -35.15
N MET A 302 -40.64 21.33 -35.20
CA MET A 302 -40.31 20.45 -34.07
C MET A 302 -39.76 21.23 -32.87
N LEU A 303 -38.87 22.20 -33.08
CA LEU A 303 -38.34 23.04 -32.00
C LEU A 303 -39.41 23.95 -31.38
N GLY A 304 -40.35 24.43 -32.19
CA GLY A 304 -41.51 25.21 -31.75
C GLY A 304 -42.54 24.43 -30.93
N LEU A 305 -42.40 23.10 -30.76
CA LEU A 305 -43.30 22.31 -29.91
C LEU A 305 -43.32 22.80 -28.47
N VAL A 306 -42.18 23.25 -27.93
CA VAL A 306 -42.08 23.78 -26.57
C VAL A 306 -42.86 25.09 -26.44
N GLU A 307 -42.72 26.00 -27.40
CA GLU A 307 -43.44 27.28 -27.44
C GLU A 307 -44.95 27.08 -27.59
N ARG A 308 -45.36 26.02 -28.29
CA ARG A 308 -46.78 25.61 -28.45
C ARG A 308 -47.31 24.78 -27.28
N GLY A 309 -46.59 24.69 -26.15
CA GLY A 309 -47.04 24.00 -24.94
C GLY A 309 -47.03 22.47 -25.03
N LYS A 310 -46.24 21.89 -25.94
CA LYS A 310 -46.10 20.44 -26.15
C LYS A 310 -44.68 19.93 -25.86
N PRO A 311 -44.09 20.19 -24.68
CA PRO A 311 -42.74 19.74 -24.35
C PRO A 311 -42.61 18.20 -24.27
N ALA A 312 -43.68 17.48 -23.90
CA ALA A 312 -43.69 16.01 -23.88
C ALA A 312 -43.46 15.40 -25.28
N ALA A 313 -44.09 15.97 -26.31
CA ALA A 313 -43.92 15.51 -27.70
C ALA A 313 -42.46 15.68 -28.18
N LEU A 314 -41.77 16.74 -27.75
CA LEU A 314 -40.35 16.90 -28.04
C LEU A 314 -39.50 15.81 -27.36
N LEU A 315 -39.83 15.43 -26.13
CA LEU A 315 -39.13 14.36 -25.42
C LEU A 315 -39.34 12.99 -26.08
N GLU A 316 -40.54 12.72 -26.61
CA GLU A 316 -40.82 11.52 -27.42
C GLU A 316 -39.94 11.44 -28.67
N LEU A 317 -39.79 12.55 -29.38
CA LEU A 317 -38.90 12.61 -30.55
C LEU A 317 -37.43 12.47 -30.13
N TRP A 318 -37.03 13.08 -29.01
CA TRP A 318 -35.66 12.98 -28.49
C TRP A 318 -35.29 11.54 -28.13
N VAL A 319 -36.15 10.78 -27.44
CA VAL A 319 -35.84 9.37 -27.12
C VAL A 319 -35.74 8.48 -28.36
N ARG A 320 -36.41 8.86 -29.46
CA ARG A 320 -36.35 8.19 -30.77
C ARG A 320 -35.16 8.60 -31.63
N GLY A 321 -34.36 9.56 -31.17
CA GLY A 321 -33.08 9.92 -31.77
C GLY A 321 -32.96 11.33 -32.30
N LEU A 322 -33.99 12.17 -32.16
CA LEU A 322 -33.94 13.56 -32.59
C LEU A 322 -32.76 14.32 -31.93
N ALA A 323 -32.00 15.05 -32.74
CA ALA A 323 -30.95 15.94 -32.25
C ALA A 323 -31.54 17.29 -31.83
N VAL A 324 -31.63 17.55 -30.53
CA VAL A 324 -32.22 18.78 -29.98
C VAL A 324 -31.13 19.77 -29.58
N ASP A 325 -31.18 20.99 -30.09
CA ASP A 325 -30.38 22.09 -29.58
C ASP A 325 -31.05 22.73 -28.36
N TRP A 326 -30.72 22.19 -27.18
CA TRP A 326 -31.27 22.65 -25.91
C TRP A 326 -30.99 24.13 -25.61
N ARG A 327 -29.95 24.74 -26.21
CA ARG A 327 -29.65 26.17 -26.01
C ARG A 327 -30.76 27.05 -26.57
N ARG A 328 -31.33 26.67 -27.72
CA ARG A 328 -32.47 27.37 -28.33
C ARG A 328 -33.72 27.28 -27.48
N LEU A 329 -33.84 26.23 -26.68
CA LEU A 329 -34.97 25.98 -25.78
C LEU A 329 -34.76 26.56 -24.37
N GLY A 330 -33.76 27.43 -24.19
CA GLY A 330 -33.54 28.13 -22.92
C GLY A 330 -32.67 27.39 -21.91
N ALA A 331 -32.02 26.28 -22.29
CA ALA A 331 -30.98 25.69 -21.46
C ALA A 331 -29.80 26.65 -21.37
N GLY A 332 -29.61 27.24 -20.17
CA GLY A 332 -28.57 28.24 -19.93
C GLY A 332 -27.21 27.60 -19.62
N GLU A 333 -26.12 28.20 -20.11
CA GLU A 333 -24.76 27.74 -19.85
C GLU A 333 -24.21 28.10 -18.46
N ARG A 334 -24.91 28.99 -17.74
CA ARG A 334 -24.33 29.77 -16.64
C ARG A 334 -24.19 29.02 -15.31
N ALA A 335 -24.76 27.82 -15.17
CA ALA A 335 -24.62 27.04 -13.94
C ALA A 335 -24.55 25.55 -14.22
N ARG A 336 -23.52 25.09 -14.94
CA ARG A 336 -23.19 23.66 -14.95
C ARG A 336 -22.95 23.21 -13.51
N VAL A 337 -23.73 22.23 -13.08
CA VAL A 337 -23.60 21.58 -11.77
C VAL A 337 -22.82 20.29 -11.91
N GLU A 338 -22.21 19.87 -10.81
CA GLU A 338 -21.59 18.55 -10.73
C GLU A 338 -22.71 17.50 -10.88
N LEU A 339 -22.44 16.50 -11.72
CA LEU A 339 -23.35 15.41 -12.03
C LEU A 339 -22.55 14.12 -11.85
N PRO A 340 -23.18 12.99 -11.49
CA PRO A 340 -22.46 11.74 -11.31
C PRO A 340 -21.70 11.35 -12.58
N PRO A 341 -20.51 10.74 -12.47
CA PRO A 341 -19.81 10.21 -13.63
C PRO A 341 -20.66 9.11 -14.29
N TYR A 342 -20.42 8.86 -15.58
CA TYR A 342 -21.13 7.77 -16.25
C TYR A 342 -20.71 6.41 -15.68
N PRO A 343 -21.65 5.51 -15.33
CA PRO A 343 -21.34 4.18 -14.83
C PRO A 343 -20.78 3.30 -15.95
N LEU A 344 -19.45 3.27 -16.07
CA LEU A 344 -18.76 2.38 -16.99
C LEU A 344 -19.02 0.92 -16.61
N ALA A 345 -19.21 0.07 -17.63
CA ALA A 345 -19.36 -1.36 -17.40
C ALA A 345 -18.08 -1.92 -16.76
N GLN A 346 -18.23 -2.61 -15.63
CA GLN A 346 -17.13 -3.25 -14.90
C GLN A 346 -16.75 -4.60 -15.52
N ALA A 347 -16.54 -4.60 -16.83
CA ALA A 347 -16.03 -5.77 -17.54
C ALA A 347 -14.52 -5.91 -17.28
N HIS A 348 -14.09 -7.12 -16.95
CA HIS A 348 -12.70 -7.42 -16.65
C HIS A 348 -11.92 -7.70 -17.94
N TYR A 349 -10.94 -6.84 -18.24
CA TYR A 349 -10.02 -7.01 -19.35
C TYR A 349 -8.61 -7.16 -18.79
N TRP A 350 -8.00 -8.33 -18.98
CA TRP A 350 -6.65 -8.63 -18.48
C TRP A 350 -5.92 -9.55 -19.45
N VAL A 351 -4.59 -9.43 -19.51
CA VAL A 351 -3.75 -10.28 -20.36
C VAL A 351 -3.61 -11.67 -19.73
N GLY A 352 -3.88 -12.71 -20.52
CA GLY A 352 -3.79 -14.12 -20.09
C GLY A 352 -5.13 -14.73 -19.66
N ALA A 353 -5.16 -16.06 -19.54
CA ALA A 353 -6.31 -16.75 -18.96
C ALA A 353 -6.47 -16.31 -17.51
N ARG A 354 -7.71 -15.96 -17.13
CA ARG A 354 -8.10 -15.64 -15.76
C ARG A 354 -7.50 -16.71 -14.84
N PRO A 355 -6.60 -16.36 -13.91
CA PRO A 355 -6.32 -17.25 -12.79
C PRO A 355 -7.68 -17.53 -12.18
N ALA A 356 -8.12 -18.80 -12.19
CA ALA A 356 -9.30 -19.21 -11.43
C ALA A 356 -9.22 -18.50 -10.08
N ALA A 357 -10.30 -17.79 -9.74
CA ALA A 357 -10.33 -16.82 -8.65
C ALA A 357 -9.46 -17.31 -7.49
N GLN A 358 -8.53 -16.46 -7.04
CA GLN A 358 -7.85 -16.64 -5.76
C GLN A 358 -8.93 -16.64 -4.67
N VAL A 359 -9.55 -17.80 -4.47
CA VAL A 359 -9.93 -18.26 -3.15
C VAL A 359 -8.66 -18.09 -2.32
N SER A 360 -8.78 -17.35 -1.22
CA SER A 360 -7.83 -17.25 -0.12
C SER A 360 -6.72 -18.28 -0.21
N ALA A 361 -5.46 -17.84 -0.24
CA ALA A 361 -4.26 -18.66 -0.30
C ALA A 361 -4.28 -19.81 0.72
N ALA A 362 -4.97 -20.89 0.38
CA ALA A 362 -4.61 -22.23 0.78
C ALA A 362 -3.39 -22.59 -0.09
N PRO A 363 -2.31 -23.11 0.50
CA PRO A 363 -1.15 -23.54 -0.27
C PRO A 363 -1.64 -24.53 -1.32
N ARG A 364 -1.30 -24.30 -2.60
CA ARG A 364 -1.39 -25.37 -3.59
C ARG A 364 -0.52 -26.52 -3.10
N PRO A 365 -1.03 -27.76 -3.05
CA PRO A 365 -0.24 -28.89 -2.61
C PRO A 365 0.94 -29.10 -3.57
N THR A 366 2.16 -29.02 -3.05
CA THR A 366 3.34 -29.63 -3.65
C THR A 366 3.26 -31.16 -3.47
N PRO A 367 3.93 -31.95 -4.32
CA PRO A 367 3.53 -33.30 -4.65
C PRO A 367 3.66 -34.28 -3.48
N THR A 368 2.69 -35.21 -3.39
CA THR A 368 2.61 -36.37 -2.49
C THR A 368 2.59 -36.04 -1.00
N GLU A 369 1.49 -35.41 -0.55
CA GLU A 369 1.03 -35.58 0.83
C GLU A 369 0.09 -36.78 0.85
N ASP A 370 0.44 -37.87 1.52
CA ASP A 370 -0.54 -38.89 1.89
C ASP A 370 -1.48 -38.27 2.96
N PRO A 371 -2.76 -38.01 2.64
CA PRO A 371 -3.68 -37.36 3.59
C PRO A 371 -3.85 -38.16 4.88
N ALA A 372 -3.52 -39.46 4.87
CA ALA A 372 -3.61 -40.33 6.02
C ALA A 372 -2.54 -40.04 7.11
N LEU A 373 -1.41 -39.40 6.76
CA LEU A 373 -0.30 -39.16 7.69
C LEU A 373 -0.51 -37.94 8.60
N GLY A 374 -1.33 -36.97 8.19
CA GLY A 374 -1.80 -35.86 9.03
C GLY A 374 -0.73 -34.88 9.53
N HIS A 375 0.51 -34.92 9.00
CA HIS A 375 1.61 -34.05 9.46
C HIS A 375 2.45 -33.49 8.29
N PRO A 376 2.72 -32.17 8.20
CA PRO A 376 3.43 -31.56 7.06
C PRO A 376 4.85 -32.06 6.80
N LEU A 377 5.51 -32.65 7.81
CA LEU A 377 6.85 -33.24 7.68
C LEU A 377 6.85 -34.75 7.39
N LEU A 378 5.68 -35.39 7.31
CA LEU A 378 5.55 -36.81 6.95
C LEU A 378 4.82 -36.91 5.60
N GLN A 379 5.58 -37.04 4.51
CA GLN A 379 5.02 -37.03 3.15
C GLN A 379 4.61 -38.43 2.67
N ALA A 380 5.35 -39.47 3.07
CA ALA A 380 5.09 -40.85 2.66
C ALA A 380 5.41 -41.86 3.77
N ARG A 381 4.62 -42.93 3.85
CA ARG A 381 4.96 -44.13 4.65
C ARG A 381 5.72 -45.10 3.75
N LEU A 382 6.98 -45.36 4.10
CA LEU A 382 7.91 -46.13 3.26
C LEU A 382 7.93 -47.63 3.63
N SER A 383 7.61 -47.97 4.87
CA SER A 383 7.54 -49.36 5.37
C SER A 383 6.77 -49.43 6.68
N ASP A 384 6.19 -50.58 6.96
CA ASP A 384 5.39 -50.84 8.16
C ASP A 384 6.17 -51.60 9.24
N ALA A 385 7.18 -52.38 8.84
CA ALA A 385 7.98 -53.22 9.73
C ALA A 385 9.45 -53.29 9.27
N PRO A 386 10.37 -52.50 9.87
CA PRO A 386 10.11 -51.44 10.85
C PRO A 386 9.39 -50.23 10.23
N PRO A 387 8.59 -49.46 11.00
CA PRO A 387 7.94 -48.25 10.50
C PRO A 387 8.95 -47.24 9.96
N ARG A 388 8.72 -46.77 8.73
CA ARG A 388 9.57 -45.77 8.05
C ARG A 388 8.73 -44.69 7.41
N TYR A 389 9.20 -43.45 7.52
CA TYR A 389 8.53 -42.26 6.98
C TYR A 389 9.50 -41.44 6.14
N GLY A 390 9.01 -40.88 5.04
CA GLY A 390 9.78 -40.09 4.08
C GLY A 390 9.44 -38.60 4.13
N LEU A 391 10.46 -37.77 3.93
CA LEU A 391 10.36 -36.33 3.69
C LEU A 391 11.32 -35.92 2.57
N THR A 392 10.77 -35.36 1.49
CA THR A 392 11.54 -34.74 0.42
C THR A 392 11.77 -33.27 0.74
N LEU A 393 13.03 -32.86 0.77
CA LEU A 393 13.43 -31.45 0.92
C LEU A 393 13.91 -30.92 -0.43
N THR A 394 13.26 -29.88 -0.93
CA THR A 394 13.55 -29.24 -2.21
C THR A 394 14.36 -27.94 -2.08
N GLY A 395 14.56 -27.44 -0.86
CA GLY A 395 15.20 -26.15 -0.61
C GLY A 395 14.22 -24.97 -0.63
N ARG A 396 12.94 -25.22 -0.97
CA ARG A 396 11.88 -24.20 -1.00
C ARG A 396 11.07 -24.14 0.28
N GLU A 397 11.23 -25.11 1.18
CA GLU A 397 10.51 -25.19 2.43
C GLU A 397 10.85 -23.95 3.28
N PRO A 398 9.86 -23.27 3.90
CA PRO A 398 10.08 -21.99 4.57
C PRO A 398 11.10 -22.09 5.72
N PHE A 399 11.12 -23.21 6.44
CA PHE A 399 12.09 -23.47 7.52
C PHE A 399 13.51 -23.79 7.02
N LEU A 400 13.68 -24.12 5.74
CA LEU A 400 14.97 -24.48 5.14
C LEU A 400 15.56 -23.32 4.31
N ARG A 401 14.72 -22.68 3.48
CA ARG A 401 15.10 -21.50 2.68
C ARG A 401 15.66 -20.38 3.54
N ASP A 402 15.09 -20.20 4.72
CA ASP A 402 15.39 -19.08 5.61
C ASP A 402 16.46 -19.43 6.67
N HIS A 403 17.05 -20.64 6.63
CA HIS A 403 18.07 -21.12 7.56
C HIS A 403 19.39 -21.48 6.85
N VAL A 404 20.27 -20.49 6.70
CA VAL A 404 21.55 -20.61 5.98
C VAL A 404 22.72 -20.48 6.97
N VAL A 405 23.52 -21.54 7.09
CA VAL A 405 24.69 -21.61 7.98
C VAL A 405 25.95 -21.73 7.13
N ALA A 406 26.90 -20.81 7.32
CA ALA A 406 28.13 -20.72 6.51
C ALA A 406 27.85 -20.70 4.99
N GLY A 407 26.81 -19.98 4.57
CA GLY A 407 26.39 -19.89 3.16
C GLY A 407 25.71 -21.15 2.60
N ARG A 408 25.40 -22.17 3.42
CA ARG A 408 24.77 -23.42 2.98
C ARG A 408 23.39 -23.59 3.62
N MET A 409 22.38 -23.94 2.82
CA MET A 409 21.03 -24.27 3.33
C MET A 409 21.14 -25.50 4.22
N THR A 410 20.99 -25.29 5.52
CA THR A 410 21.20 -26.32 6.54
C THR A 410 19.87 -26.58 7.21
N LEU A 411 19.46 -27.83 7.36
CA LEU A 411 18.20 -28.14 8.04
C LEU A 411 18.29 -27.72 9.53
N PRO A 412 17.33 -26.94 10.06
CA PRO A 412 17.30 -26.67 11.49
C PRO A 412 17.20 -27.97 12.30
N GLY A 413 18.03 -28.12 13.34
CA GLY A 413 18.06 -29.33 14.16
C GLY A 413 16.73 -29.64 14.86
N THR A 414 15.86 -28.64 15.05
CA THR A 414 14.51 -28.84 15.58
C THR A 414 13.60 -29.62 14.64
N VAL A 415 13.85 -29.59 13.31
CA VAL A 415 13.10 -30.36 12.34
C VAL A 415 13.31 -31.87 12.53
N SER A 416 14.51 -32.32 12.91
CA SER A 416 14.75 -33.74 13.18
C SER A 416 14.07 -34.23 14.46
N ILE A 417 13.84 -33.33 15.43
CA ILE A 417 13.06 -33.64 16.63
C ILE A 417 11.58 -33.79 16.26
N GLU A 418 11.03 -32.85 15.49
CA GLU A 418 9.62 -32.89 15.10
C GLU A 418 9.31 -34.08 14.17
N LEU A 419 10.22 -34.40 13.25
CA LEU A 419 10.14 -35.62 12.43
C LEU A 419 10.04 -36.88 13.27
N ALA A 420 10.88 -37.00 14.30
CA ALA A 420 10.83 -38.14 15.21
C ALA A 420 9.51 -38.18 16.00
N ARG A 421 9.11 -37.05 16.61
CA ARG A 421 7.85 -36.93 17.37
C ARG A 421 6.64 -37.33 16.52
N ALA A 422 6.51 -36.75 15.33
CA ALA A 422 5.38 -37.00 14.43
C ALA A 422 5.37 -38.46 13.95
N ALA A 423 6.53 -39.02 13.58
CA ALA A 423 6.63 -40.42 13.16
C ALA A 423 6.20 -41.39 14.27
N ILE A 424 6.60 -41.12 15.51
CA ILE A 424 6.26 -41.92 16.70
C ILE A 424 4.77 -41.80 17.02
N GLU A 425 4.23 -40.59 17.03
CA GLU A 425 2.80 -40.34 17.24
C GLU A 425 1.96 -41.10 16.22
N HIS A 426 2.34 -41.03 14.95
CA HIS A 426 1.67 -41.76 13.87
C HIS A 426 1.80 -43.28 14.05
N ALA A 427 3.01 -43.80 14.31
CA ALA A 427 3.24 -45.24 14.46
C ALA A 427 2.52 -45.86 15.66
N THR A 428 2.27 -45.07 16.70
CA THR A 428 1.61 -45.51 17.95
C THR A 428 0.11 -45.22 17.96
N GLN A 429 -0.45 -44.74 16.84
CA GLN A 429 -1.86 -44.35 16.71
C GLN A 429 -2.29 -43.34 17.79
N GLY A 430 -1.40 -42.40 18.14
CA GLY A 430 -1.69 -41.31 19.08
C GLY A 430 -1.42 -41.64 20.55
N ALA A 431 -0.27 -42.26 20.88
CA ALA A 431 0.14 -42.44 22.27
C ALA A 431 0.08 -41.12 23.05
N VAL A 432 -0.43 -41.18 24.29
CA VAL A 432 -0.91 -39.99 25.02
C VAL A 432 0.24 -39.13 25.55
N HIS A 433 1.46 -39.68 25.74
CA HIS A 433 2.67 -38.93 26.11
C HIS A 433 3.97 -39.55 25.55
N ILE A 434 4.74 -38.74 24.79
CA ILE A 434 6.02 -39.10 24.17
C ILE A 434 7.15 -38.29 24.81
N SER A 435 8.14 -38.94 25.43
CA SER A 435 9.38 -38.29 25.89
C SER A 435 10.53 -38.67 24.96
N LEU A 436 11.16 -37.69 24.31
CA LEU A 436 12.33 -37.91 23.47
C LEU A 436 13.59 -37.72 24.32
N GLU A 437 14.37 -38.78 24.45
CA GLU A 437 15.56 -38.81 25.29
C GLU A 437 16.80 -39.11 24.47
N ASP A 438 17.94 -38.59 24.94
CA ASP A 438 19.24 -38.74 24.31
C ASP A 438 19.23 -38.42 22.81
N HIS A 439 18.51 -37.37 22.41
CA HIS A 439 18.54 -36.90 21.02
C HIS A 439 19.94 -36.39 20.70
N ARG A 440 20.56 -36.98 19.67
CA ARG A 440 21.90 -36.63 19.21
C ARG A 440 21.85 -36.22 17.74
N TRP A 441 22.26 -35.00 17.46
CA TRP A 441 22.63 -34.57 16.12
C TRP A 441 24.05 -35.04 15.83
N LEU A 442 24.18 -35.99 14.92
CA LEU A 442 25.48 -36.56 14.54
C LEU A 442 26.17 -35.71 13.48
N ARG A 443 25.40 -35.12 12.57
CA ARG A 443 25.90 -34.28 11.47
C ARG A 443 24.76 -33.44 10.86
N PRO A 444 25.05 -32.25 10.31
CA PRO A 444 24.03 -31.40 9.69
C PRO A 444 23.49 -32.05 8.40
N VAL A 445 22.20 -31.86 8.14
CA VAL A 445 21.62 -32.11 6.81
C VAL A 445 21.79 -30.83 6.00
N ILE A 446 22.48 -30.93 4.86
CA ILE A 446 22.72 -29.79 3.98
C ILE A 446 22.01 -30.08 2.67
N VAL A 447 21.19 -29.13 2.22
CA VAL A 447 20.46 -29.21 0.97
C VAL A 447 21.12 -28.28 -0.03
N GLU A 448 21.54 -28.82 -1.16
CA GLU A 448 22.22 -28.06 -2.22
C GLU A 448 21.26 -27.86 -3.41
N ALA A 449 21.75 -27.90 -4.64
CA ALA A 449 20.92 -27.66 -5.82
C ALA A 449 19.89 -28.77 -6.10
N THR A 450 20.13 -29.98 -5.59
CA THR A 450 19.27 -31.15 -5.83
C THR A 450 18.43 -31.46 -4.59
N PRO A 451 17.13 -31.82 -4.76
CA PRO A 451 16.32 -32.29 -3.65
C PRO A 451 16.96 -33.47 -2.93
N VAL A 452 16.78 -33.54 -1.61
CA VAL A 452 17.29 -34.63 -0.80
C VAL A 452 16.14 -35.36 -0.10
N GLN A 453 16.33 -36.67 0.10
CA GLN A 453 15.34 -37.52 0.77
C GLN A 453 15.78 -37.83 2.19
N LEU A 454 14.93 -37.47 3.14
CA LEU A 454 15.05 -37.86 4.54
C LEU A 454 14.14 -39.04 4.84
N ARG A 455 14.64 -39.95 5.64
CA ARG A 455 13.94 -41.13 6.12
C ARG A 455 14.01 -41.19 7.64
N THR A 456 12.86 -41.22 8.29
CA THR A 456 12.76 -41.49 9.73
C THR A 456 12.41 -42.95 9.94
N THR A 457 13.30 -43.72 10.56
CA THR A 457 13.09 -45.15 10.86
C THR A 457 12.85 -45.34 12.34
N LEU A 458 11.81 -46.09 12.70
CA LEU A 458 11.47 -46.41 14.07
C LEU A 458 11.73 -47.88 14.37
N ARG A 459 12.35 -48.16 15.52
CA ARG A 459 12.64 -49.52 15.98
C ARG A 459 12.02 -49.74 17.36
N PRO A 460 10.90 -50.46 17.46
CA PRO A 460 10.34 -50.84 18.75
C PRO A 460 11.33 -51.73 19.51
N ILE A 461 11.69 -51.33 20.74
CA ILE A 461 12.55 -52.14 21.64
C ILE A 461 11.68 -52.83 22.70
N SER A 462 10.63 -52.15 23.18
CA SER A 462 9.60 -52.68 24.06
C SER A 462 8.30 -51.88 23.89
N PRO A 463 7.17 -52.27 24.49
CA PRO A 463 5.94 -51.49 24.43
C PRO A 463 6.07 -50.05 24.96
N ALA A 464 7.06 -49.79 25.82
CA ALA A 464 7.31 -48.48 26.43
C ALA A 464 8.53 -47.74 25.84
N ARG A 465 9.28 -48.36 24.92
CA ARG A 465 10.51 -47.76 24.37
C ARG A 465 10.68 -48.04 22.88
N MET A 466 11.01 -46.98 22.15
CA MET A 466 11.27 -47.04 20.71
C MET A 466 12.49 -46.20 20.34
N ASP A 467 13.44 -46.81 19.65
CA ASP A 467 14.59 -46.10 19.10
C ASP A 467 14.21 -45.49 17.75
N TYR A 468 14.79 -44.33 17.41
CA TYR A 468 14.56 -43.69 16.11
C TYR A 468 15.86 -43.17 15.49
N THR A 469 15.90 -43.19 14.16
CA THR A 469 16.96 -42.58 13.35
C THR A 469 16.35 -41.67 12.29
N VAL A 470 16.98 -40.53 12.05
CA VAL A 470 16.71 -39.65 10.91
C VAL A 470 17.90 -39.75 9.96
N GLU A 471 17.64 -40.25 8.77
CA GLU A 471 18.63 -40.67 7.79
C GLU A 471 18.47 -39.86 6.50
N LEU A 472 19.59 -39.52 5.86
CA LEU A 472 19.61 -38.95 4.51
C LEU A 472 19.94 -40.07 3.52
N GLU A 473 19.10 -40.26 2.52
CA GLU A 473 19.34 -41.21 1.45
C GLU A 473 20.29 -40.62 0.40
N ARG A 474 21.38 -41.34 0.09
CA ARG A 474 22.33 -40.93 -0.94
C ARG A 474 22.06 -41.62 -2.29
N PRO A 475 22.49 -41.01 -3.40
CA PRO A 475 22.56 -41.69 -4.69
C PRO A 475 23.40 -42.96 -4.55
N GLY A 476 22.79 -44.14 -4.75
CA GLY A 476 23.40 -45.45 -4.51
C GLY A 476 22.76 -46.28 -3.38
N GLY A 477 21.75 -45.76 -2.69
CA GLY A 477 20.92 -46.51 -1.72
C GLY A 477 21.50 -46.63 -0.30
N GLU A 478 22.70 -46.09 -0.07
CA GLU A 478 23.29 -45.99 1.26
C GLU A 478 22.64 -44.83 2.04
N ALA A 479 22.16 -45.11 3.26
CA ALA A 479 21.51 -44.13 4.11
C ALA A 479 22.46 -43.69 5.24
N ILE A 480 22.63 -42.38 5.42
CA ILE A 480 23.50 -41.83 6.46
C ILE A 480 22.67 -41.30 7.61
N VAL A 481 23.01 -41.68 8.84
CA VAL A 481 22.33 -41.19 10.04
C VAL A 481 22.77 -39.77 10.37
N HIS A 482 21.81 -38.84 10.39
CA HIS A 482 22.00 -37.43 10.74
C HIS A 482 21.58 -37.12 12.17
N ALA A 483 20.52 -37.76 12.65
CA ALA A 483 20.11 -37.70 14.05
C ALA A 483 19.62 -39.06 14.53
N ARG A 484 19.72 -39.30 15.83
CA ARG A 484 19.15 -40.48 16.49
C ARG A 484 18.81 -40.17 17.94
N GLY A 485 17.93 -40.98 18.51
CA GLY A 485 17.62 -40.97 19.93
C GLY A 485 16.68 -42.12 20.26
N HIS A 486 16.12 -42.08 21.46
CA HIS A 486 15.05 -43.00 21.84
C HIS A 486 13.87 -42.24 22.42
N ALA A 487 12.72 -42.87 22.35
CA ALA A 487 11.47 -42.35 22.85
C ALA A 487 10.93 -43.27 23.93
N LEU A 488 10.52 -42.69 25.05
CA LEU A 488 9.73 -43.37 26.08
C LEU A 488 8.25 -43.06 25.86
N LEU A 489 7.45 -44.11 25.83
CA LEU A 489 6.00 -44.05 25.68
C LEU A 489 5.37 -44.35 27.03
N THR A 490 4.54 -43.43 27.52
CA THR A 490 3.90 -43.54 28.83
C THR A 490 2.39 -43.35 28.70
N ALA A 491 1.62 -44.09 29.52
CA ALA A 491 0.16 -44.02 29.54
C ALA A 491 -0.38 -42.76 30.26
N GLY A 492 0.47 -41.96 30.91
CA GLY A 492 0.11 -40.74 31.63
C GLY A 492 1.31 -39.78 31.72
N PRO A 493 1.09 -38.51 32.13
CA PRO A 493 2.14 -37.50 32.12
C PRO A 493 3.28 -37.90 33.08
N ALA A 494 4.51 -37.98 32.56
CA ALA A 494 5.68 -38.18 33.40
C ALA A 494 5.79 -37.04 34.44
N PRO A 495 6.18 -37.32 35.70
CA PRO A 495 6.39 -36.28 36.69
C PRO A 495 7.40 -35.25 36.16
N ALA A 496 6.99 -33.99 36.13
CA ALA A 496 7.84 -32.89 35.69
C ALA A 496 9.09 -32.85 36.58
N SER A 497 10.29 -32.78 36.00
CA SER A 497 11.45 -32.38 36.80
C SER A 497 11.16 -30.98 37.31
N VAL A 498 11.22 -30.80 38.62
CA VAL A 498 11.14 -29.48 39.24
C VAL A 498 12.26 -28.64 38.66
N LEU A 499 11.90 -27.77 37.71
CA LEU A 499 12.81 -26.72 37.24
C LEU A 499 12.97 -25.76 38.41
N ASP A 500 14.21 -25.44 38.79
CA ASP A 500 14.48 -24.36 39.74
C ASP A 500 14.17 -23.02 39.04
N LEU A 501 12.88 -22.69 39.02
CA LEU A 501 12.35 -21.45 38.46
C LEU A 501 13.04 -20.23 39.10
N PRO A 502 13.34 -20.20 40.41
CA PRO A 502 14.17 -19.15 41.00
C PRO A 502 15.57 -19.04 40.37
N ALA A 503 16.26 -20.15 40.07
CA ALA A 503 17.57 -20.09 39.41
C ALA A 503 17.48 -19.62 37.95
N LEU A 504 16.46 -20.06 37.20
CA LEU A 504 16.17 -19.57 35.85
C LEU A 504 15.78 -18.09 35.83
N ALA A 505 15.00 -17.63 36.81
CA ALA A 505 14.64 -16.23 37.00
C ALA A 505 15.86 -15.36 37.35
N ARG A 506 16.76 -15.86 38.21
CA ARG A 506 18.04 -15.17 38.51
C ARG A 506 18.96 -15.07 37.29
N ALA A 507 18.99 -16.09 36.43
CA ALA A 507 19.79 -16.09 35.21
C ALA A 507 19.26 -15.09 34.15
N THR A 508 17.94 -14.95 34.05
CA THR A 508 17.29 -14.02 33.12
C THR A 508 17.28 -12.56 33.61
N THR A 509 17.22 -12.32 34.92
CA THR A 509 17.25 -10.96 35.52
C THR A 509 18.65 -10.35 35.62
N ALA A 510 19.72 -11.16 35.75
CA ALA A 510 21.09 -10.66 35.70
C ALA A 510 21.48 -10.06 34.33
N SER A 511 20.78 -10.42 33.25
CA SER A 511 21.04 -9.91 31.89
C SER A 511 20.67 -8.43 31.71
N ALA A 512 19.84 -7.87 32.59
CA ALA A 512 19.39 -6.48 32.50
C ALA A 512 20.41 -5.46 33.00
N ARG A 513 21.43 -5.85 33.80
CA ARG A 513 22.30 -4.89 34.53
C ARG A 513 23.80 -5.24 34.64
N GLY A 514 24.32 -6.29 34.00
CA GLY A 514 25.73 -6.73 34.17
C GLY A 514 26.67 -6.50 32.96
N ARG A 515 27.96 -6.21 33.22
CA ARG A 515 29.06 -5.95 32.23
C ARG A 515 29.49 -7.15 31.35
N GLY A 516 28.61 -8.12 31.11
CA GLY A 516 28.85 -9.29 30.24
C GLY A 516 27.74 -9.55 29.21
N ALA A 517 26.77 -8.64 29.07
CA ALA A 517 25.68 -8.77 28.12
C ALA A 517 26.10 -8.26 26.73
N SER A 518 26.10 -9.14 25.72
CA SER A 518 26.20 -8.70 24.32
C SER A 518 24.84 -8.13 23.89
N HIS A 519 24.83 -6.89 23.40
CA HIS A 519 23.62 -6.29 22.82
C HIS A 519 23.24 -7.04 21.53
N SER A 520 21.97 -7.01 21.11
CA SER A 520 21.48 -7.70 19.91
C SER A 520 22.32 -7.39 18.66
N THR A 521 22.91 -6.19 18.60
CA THR A 521 23.88 -5.79 17.58
C THR A 521 25.15 -6.64 17.64
N MET A 522 25.76 -6.87 18.82
CA MET A 522 26.94 -7.74 18.96
C MET A 522 26.63 -9.21 18.67
N SER A 523 25.45 -9.72 19.02
CA SER A 523 25.02 -11.08 18.68
C SER A 523 24.85 -11.22 17.15
N MET A 524 24.30 -10.21 16.49
CA MET A 524 24.19 -10.13 15.03
C MET A 524 25.57 -10.03 14.34
N TRP A 525 26.54 -9.33 14.94
CA TRP A 525 27.93 -9.29 14.47
C TRP A 525 28.65 -10.63 14.66
N TRP A 526 28.42 -11.34 15.77
CA TRP A 526 28.95 -12.70 15.97
C TRP A 526 28.37 -13.69 14.95
N PHE A 527 27.06 -13.70 14.73
CA PHE A 527 26.40 -14.55 13.72
C PHE A 527 26.88 -14.22 12.29
N LYS A 528 27.07 -12.94 11.96
CA LYS A 528 27.70 -12.52 10.69
C LYS A 528 29.16 -12.95 10.57
N ALA A 529 29.93 -12.88 11.66
CA ALA A 529 31.33 -13.32 11.68
C ALA A 529 31.48 -14.85 11.56
N SER A 530 30.46 -15.62 11.97
CA SER A 530 30.33 -17.06 11.73
C SER A 530 29.57 -17.42 10.44
N ALA A 531 29.38 -16.46 9.53
CA ALA A 531 28.75 -16.61 8.20
C ALA A 531 27.33 -17.22 8.22
N THR A 532 26.54 -16.95 9.26
CA THR A 532 25.15 -17.39 9.39
C THR A 532 24.23 -16.24 8.99
N ASP A 533 23.31 -16.44 8.03
CA ASP A 533 22.38 -15.40 7.55
C ASP A 533 20.93 -15.88 7.72
N SER A 534 20.06 -15.05 8.31
CA SER A 534 18.65 -15.38 8.58
C SER A 534 17.71 -14.31 8.02
N SER A 535 16.69 -14.74 7.28
CA SER A 535 15.73 -13.86 6.60
C SER A 535 14.51 -13.51 7.51
N ALA A 536 13.64 -12.61 7.04
CA ALA A 536 12.66 -11.87 7.84
C ALA A 536 11.65 -12.70 8.68
N THR A 537 11.48 -13.98 8.38
CA THR A 537 10.58 -14.91 9.09
C THR A 537 11.23 -15.62 10.28
N THR A 538 12.57 -15.68 10.36
CA THR A 538 13.35 -16.29 11.46
C THR A 538 14.20 -15.25 12.21
N ARG A 539 13.89 -13.96 12.03
CA ARG A 539 14.73 -12.83 12.45
C ARG A 539 14.73 -12.38 13.92
N PRO A 540 13.93 -12.87 14.88
CA PRO A 540 14.13 -12.42 16.25
C PRO A 540 15.37 -13.12 16.82
N CYS A 541 16.55 -12.54 16.54
CA CYS A 541 17.79 -12.89 17.22
C CYS A 541 17.78 -12.16 18.57
N GLU A 542 17.51 -12.89 19.65
CA GLU A 542 17.47 -12.34 21.00
C GLU A 542 18.85 -12.36 21.69
N ARG A 543 19.00 -11.61 22.80
CA ARG A 543 20.28 -11.40 23.49
C ARG A 543 20.86 -12.71 24.04
N MET A 544 22.15 -12.94 23.79
CA MET A 544 22.92 -14.05 24.35
C MET A 544 23.58 -13.67 25.69
N THR A 545 23.58 -14.59 26.68
CA THR A 545 24.13 -14.36 28.03
C THR A 545 25.15 -15.43 28.37
N THR A 546 26.38 -15.07 28.77
CA THR A 546 27.39 -16.02 29.25
C THR A 546 27.83 -15.69 30.68
N ARG A 547 28.24 -16.70 31.46
CA ARG A 547 28.77 -16.54 32.83
C ARG A 547 30.10 -17.27 32.99
N SER A 548 31.14 -16.59 33.44
CA SER A 548 32.37 -17.24 33.93
C SER A 548 32.19 -17.65 35.39
N GLN A 549 32.40 -18.92 35.73
CA GLN A 549 32.63 -19.32 37.12
C GLN A 549 34.14 -19.51 37.33
N SER A 550 34.72 -18.67 38.18
CA SER A 550 36.10 -18.81 38.64
C SER A 550 36.15 -19.81 39.81
N ALA A 551 36.61 -21.01 39.55
CA ALA A 551 37.34 -21.82 40.52
C ALA A 551 38.43 -22.55 39.75
N SER A 552 39.67 -22.40 40.21
CA SER A 552 40.88 -22.97 39.67
C SER A 552 40.73 -24.46 39.39
N THR A 553 40.72 -24.85 38.12
CA THR A 553 41.56 -25.88 37.47
C THR A 553 41.09 -25.97 36.00
N SER A 554 42.02 -25.98 35.07
CA SER A 554 41.83 -25.96 33.62
C SER A 554 40.81 -26.99 33.08
N ALA A 555 39.67 -26.55 32.52
CA ALA A 555 38.87 -27.28 31.52
C ALA A 555 37.75 -26.40 30.92
N ARG A 556 37.34 -26.77 29.70
CA ARG A 556 36.57 -26.02 28.70
C ARG A 556 35.06 -26.00 29.02
N MET A 557 34.38 -24.87 28.75
CA MET A 557 32.92 -24.71 28.87
C MET A 557 32.19 -25.18 27.60
N CYS A 558 31.29 -26.15 27.75
CA CYS A 558 30.13 -26.41 26.91
C CYS A 558 28.87 -26.22 27.76
N ASP A 559 27.77 -25.78 27.14
CA ASP A 559 26.35 -26.01 27.48
C ASP A 559 25.48 -24.73 27.47
N GLU A 560 24.54 -24.69 26.52
CA GLU A 560 23.31 -23.90 26.60
C GLU A 560 22.11 -24.86 26.52
N LYS A 561 21.18 -24.72 27.48
CA LYS A 561 19.87 -25.39 27.50
C LYS A 561 18.89 -24.58 26.64
N ILE A 562 18.25 -25.22 25.67
CA ILE A 562 17.16 -24.62 24.88
C ILE A 562 15.82 -25.07 25.48
N SER A 563 14.95 -24.10 25.81
CA SER A 563 13.53 -24.32 26.11
C SER A 563 12.72 -23.67 24.99
N VAL A 564 11.90 -24.42 24.26
CA VAL A 564 11.03 -23.88 23.19
C VAL A 564 9.58 -23.89 23.66
N TRP A 565 8.91 -22.76 23.54
CA TRP A 565 7.46 -22.61 23.66
C TRP A 565 6.82 -22.89 22.29
N ALA A 566 5.91 -23.86 22.22
CA ALA A 566 5.04 -24.11 21.07
C ALA A 566 3.58 -23.74 21.44
N PRO A 567 2.75 -23.27 20.50
CA PRO A 567 1.34 -22.98 20.77
C PRO A 567 0.57 -24.27 21.11
N PRO A 568 -0.50 -24.22 21.94
CA PRO A 568 -1.13 -25.42 22.46
C PRO A 568 -2.00 -26.08 21.38
N SER A 569 -1.65 -27.30 20.97
CA SER A 569 -2.64 -28.30 20.56
C SER A 569 -3.05 -29.10 21.81
N PRO A 570 -4.32 -29.53 21.98
CA PRO A 570 -4.77 -30.10 23.26
C PRO A 570 -4.34 -31.55 23.50
N ARG A 571 -3.42 -32.10 22.71
CA ARG A 571 -3.06 -33.53 22.78
C ARG A 571 -1.56 -33.70 22.62
N SER A 572 -0.91 -34.06 23.73
CA SER A 572 0.52 -34.39 23.92
C SER A 572 1.49 -33.23 24.26
N ILE A 573 2.22 -33.41 25.37
CA ILE A 573 3.37 -32.60 25.79
C ILE A 573 4.61 -33.48 25.62
N ALA A 574 5.58 -33.03 24.81
CA ALA A 574 6.85 -33.74 24.60
C ALA A 574 7.97 -33.15 25.46
N ARG A 575 8.78 -34.01 26.08
CA ARG A 575 9.94 -33.65 26.90
C ARG A 575 11.22 -34.05 26.16
N ILE A 576 12.26 -33.22 26.20
CA ILE A 576 13.50 -33.40 25.41
C ILE A 576 14.73 -33.34 26.34
N SER A 577 15.63 -34.34 26.26
CA SER A 577 16.98 -34.30 26.83
C SER A 577 18.05 -34.48 25.73
N CYS A 578 19.11 -33.66 25.76
CA CYS A 578 20.16 -33.64 24.73
C CYS A 578 21.57 -33.69 25.36
N THR A 579 22.51 -34.40 24.72
CA THR A 579 23.95 -34.41 25.07
C THR A 579 24.81 -34.37 23.80
N TRP A 580 25.90 -33.60 23.84
CA TRP A 580 26.82 -33.38 22.70
C TRP A 580 28.23 -33.90 23.02
N LEU A 581 28.88 -34.59 22.07
CA LEU A 581 30.25 -35.09 22.22
C LEU A 581 31.08 -34.66 21.00
N GLY A 582 32.05 -33.78 21.22
CA GLY A 582 32.97 -33.30 20.19
C GLY A 582 34.29 -34.07 20.17
N SER A 583 34.70 -34.58 19.01
CA SER A 583 36.04 -35.09 18.73
C SER A 583 36.75 -34.20 17.70
N ARG A 584 38.03 -33.87 17.94
CA ARG A 584 38.91 -33.13 17.00
C ARG A 584 40.09 -34.01 16.57
N PRO A 585 40.57 -33.91 15.32
CA PRO A 585 41.94 -34.26 14.95
C PRO A 585 42.88 -33.05 15.16
N THR A 586 44.11 -33.33 15.57
CA THR A 586 45.21 -32.38 15.83
C THR A 586 46.05 -32.12 14.58
N VAL A 587 46.40 -30.86 14.30
CA VAL A 587 47.57 -30.49 13.48
C VAL A 587 48.27 -29.33 14.18
N GLY A 588 49.59 -29.48 14.39
CA GLY A 588 50.43 -28.65 15.25
C GLY A 588 50.85 -27.31 14.65
N SER A 589 51.16 -26.38 15.55
CA SER A 589 51.81 -25.10 15.26
C SER A 589 53.32 -25.22 15.39
N SER A 590 54.06 -24.55 14.50
CA SER A 590 55.39 -24.02 14.83
C SER A 590 55.42 -22.52 14.57
N ARG A 591 55.84 -21.78 15.60
CA ARG A 591 56.21 -20.36 15.58
C ARG A 591 57.71 -20.26 15.33
N THR A 592 58.15 -19.18 14.68
CA THR A 592 59.44 -18.52 14.98
C THR A 592 59.33 -17.01 14.74
N THR A 593 60.17 -16.27 15.47
CA THR A 593 60.15 -14.84 15.83
C THR A 593 61.34 -14.06 15.24
N SER A 594 61.27 -12.72 15.33
CA SER A 594 62.34 -11.68 15.20
C SER A 594 63.01 -11.50 13.83
N GLY A 595 63.42 -10.34 13.32
CA GLY A 595 63.56 -8.96 13.80
C GLY A 595 64.82 -8.35 13.12
N GLY A 596 64.77 -7.17 12.51
CA GLY A 596 65.95 -6.44 11.99
C GLY A 596 65.68 -5.42 10.87
N ALA A 597 66.26 -4.22 10.98
CA ALA A 597 66.35 -3.13 9.98
C ALA A 597 67.85 -2.66 9.92
N PRO A 598 68.35 -1.70 9.08
CA PRO A 598 67.74 -0.88 7.99
C PRO A 598 68.63 -0.66 6.71
N SER A 599 68.24 0.31 5.85
CA SER A 599 68.91 0.96 4.67
C SER A 599 68.66 0.29 3.29
N SER A 600 68.46 0.95 2.14
CA SER A 600 68.60 2.35 1.68
C SER A 600 67.73 2.63 0.42
N ALA A 601 67.47 3.93 0.20
CA ALA A 601 67.02 4.70 -0.99
C ALA A 601 66.48 4.02 -2.28
N SER A 602 65.29 4.46 -2.74
CA SER A 602 65.09 5.07 -4.08
C SER A 602 63.60 5.38 -4.38
N ALA A 603 63.35 6.65 -4.68
CA ALA A 603 62.35 7.24 -5.60
C ALA A 603 60.85 6.81 -5.60
N MET A 604 60.04 7.81 -5.27
CA MET A 604 58.64 8.10 -5.64
C MET A 604 58.34 8.07 -7.17
N PRO A 605 57.08 8.28 -7.66
CA PRO A 605 55.77 8.18 -6.99
C PRO A 605 54.60 7.58 -7.83
N THR A 606 53.47 7.42 -7.12
CA THR A 606 52.06 7.66 -7.52
C THR A 606 51.25 6.68 -8.40
N ARG A 607 50.21 6.15 -7.71
CA ARG A 607 48.78 6.11 -8.05
C ARG A 607 48.31 5.28 -9.26
N CYS A 608 47.67 4.14 -8.96
CA CYS A 608 46.20 3.96 -8.98
C CYS A 608 45.87 2.48 -9.12
N ARG A 609 45.02 1.93 -8.24
CA ARG A 609 43.76 1.26 -8.59
C ARG A 609 43.01 0.82 -7.33
#